data_AF-A0A7W0KCL9-F1
#
_entry.id   AF-A0A7W0KCL9-F1
#
_cell.length_a   1.000
_cell.length_b   1.000
_cell.length_c   1.000
_cell.angle_alpha   90.00
_cell.angle_beta   90.00
_cell.angle_gamma   90.00
#
_symmetry.space_group_name_H-M   'P 1'
#
loop_
_entity.id
_entity.type
_entity.pdbx_description
1 polymer ?
#
loop_
_entity_poly.entity_id
_entity_poly.type
_entity_poly.pdbx_seq_one_letter_code
_entity_poly.pdbx_strand_id
1 'polypeptide(L)' 'LLLGGAGDDEISGGSGSDELDGGPDIDDCMGGSGDNVFEGCETQS' A
#
# COMPACT_ATOMS: atom_id res chain seq x y z
N LEU A 1 8.53 2.86 -3.72
CA LEU A 1 8.48 1.55 -3.06
C LEU A 1 8.35 1.75 -1.55
N LEU A 2 7.19 1.39 -1.02
CA LEU A 2 6.80 1.37 0.38
C LEU A 2 6.40 -0.08 0.70
N LEU A 3 6.91 -0.64 1.79
CA LEU A 3 6.71 -2.04 2.16
C LEU A 3 6.08 -2.09 3.56
N GLY A 4 4.97 -2.81 3.71
CA GLY A 4 4.34 -3.09 5.02
C GLY A 4 5.11 -4.20 5.74
N GLY A 5 5.19 -5.36 5.11
CA GLY A 5 5.91 -6.50 5.65
C GLY A 5 4.94 -7.57 6.09
N ALA A 6 4.95 -7.95 7.36
CA ALA A 6 4.04 -8.99 7.86
C ALA A 6 3.18 -8.43 8.97
N GLY A 7 1.91 -8.85 8.99
CA GLY A 7 0.87 -8.29 9.85
C GLY A 7 0.01 -7.29 9.09
N ASP A 8 -1.07 -6.84 9.73
CA ASP A 8 -2.00 -5.89 9.11
C ASP A 8 -1.40 -4.47 9.10
N ASP A 9 -0.99 -3.98 7.93
CA ASP A 9 -0.32 -2.68 7.77
C ASP A 9 -1.23 -1.57 7.19
N GLU A 10 -0.93 -0.31 7.55
CA GLU A 10 -1.51 0.88 6.92
C GLU A 10 -0.41 1.64 6.18
N ILE A 11 -0.46 1.69 4.85
CA ILE A 11 0.61 2.23 4.01
C ILE A 11 0.10 3.46 3.24
N SER A 12 0.81 4.59 3.32
CA SER A 12 0.45 5.82 2.60
C SER A 12 1.59 6.33 1.71
N GLY A 13 1.31 6.45 0.40
CA GLY A 13 2.22 6.91 -0.65
C GLY A 13 2.45 8.43 -0.65
N GLY A 14 1.37 9.20 -0.47
CA GLY A 14 1.44 10.65 -0.50
C GLY A 14 1.39 11.19 -1.93
N SER A 15 2.39 11.97 -2.35
CA SER A 15 2.42 12.56 -3.69
C SER A 15 3.58 12.03 -4.53
N GLY A 16 3.28 11.72 -5.78
CA GLY A 16 4.22 11.12 -6.71
C GLY A 16 3.71 9.78 -7.23
N SER A 17 4.55 9.09 -8.00
CA SER A 17 4.27 7.71 -8.39
C SER A 17 4.87 6.78 -7.36
N ASP A 18 4.00 6.13 -6.59
CA ASP A 18 4.39 5.20 -5.54
C ASP A 18 4.17 3.75 -5.96
N GLU A 19 5.08 2.89 -5.49
CA GLU A 19 4.89 1.44 -5.49
C GLU A 19 4.66 1.07 -4.02
N LEU A 20 3.52 0.47 -3.71
CA LEU A 20 3.12 0.04 -2.37
C LEU A 20 2.98 -1.48 -2.37
N ASP A 21 3.64 -2.14 -1.43
CA ASP A 21 3.57 -3.58 -1.20
C ASP A 21 3.16 -3.82 0.25
N GLY A 22 1.91 -4.27 0.48
CA GLY A 22 1.38 -4.59 1.79
C GLY A 22 2.14 -5.76 2.42
N GLY A 23 2.16 -6.87 1.69
CA GLY A 23 2.79 -8.10 2.11
C GLY A 23 1.73 -9.15 2.44
N PRO A 24 2.05 -10.15 3.29
CA PRO A 24 1.06 -11.03 3.88
C PRO A 24 0.20 -10.35 4.96
N ASP A 25 -1.03 -10.86 5.08
CA ASP A 25 -2.10 -10.45 6.02
C ASP A 25 -3.05 -9.41 5.38
N ILE A 26 -3.74 -8.55 6.15
CA ILE A 26 -4.73 -7.61 5.58
C ILE A 26 -4.19 -6.19 5.66
N ASP A 27 -3.85 -5.63 4.51
CA ASP A 27 -3.19 -4.33 4.40
C ASP A 27 -4.12 -3.26 3.81
N ASP A 28 -4.06 -2.04 4.35
CA ASP A 28 -4.78 -0.86 3.85
C ASP A 28 -3.79 0.12 3.21
N CYS A 29 -3.81 0.19 1.88
CA CYS A 29 -2.86 1.00 1.13
C CYS A 29 -3.52 2.22 0.46
N MET A 30 -2.98 3.40 0.71
CA MET A 30 -3.39 4.67 0.13
C MET A 30 -2.26 5.32 -0.66
N GLY A 31 -2.26 5.16 -1.99
CA GLY A 31 -1.21 5.73 -2.85
C GLY A 31 -1.22 7.25 -2.97
N GLY A 32 -2.32 7.93 -2.64
CA GLY A 32 -2.43 9.38 -2.79
C GLY A 32 -2.40 9.86 -4.25
N SER A 33 -1.74 10.98 -4.55
CA SER A 33 -1.78 11.61 -5.89
C SER A 33 -0.65 11.13 -6.79
N GLY A 34 -0.97 10.73 -8.02
CA GLY A 34 0.00 10.25 -9.01
C GLY A 34 -0.35 8.85 -9.48
N ASP A 35 0.48 8.29 -10.37
CA ASP A 35 0.27 6.94 -10.88
C ASP A 35 0.91 5.94 -9.91
N ASN A 36 0.08 5.19 -9.19
CA ASN A 36 0.50 4.28 -8.14
C ASN A 36 0.28 2.81 -8.51
N VAL A 37 1.15 1.94 -8.01
CA VAL A 37 1.05 0.49 -8.14
C VAL A 37 0.91 -0.11 -6.74
N PHE A 38 -0.03 -1.04 -6.59
CA PHE A 38 -0.31 -1.72 -5.33
C PHE A 38 -0.13 -3.23 -5.51
N GLU A 39 0.62 -3.85 -4.61
CA GLU A 39 0.82 -5.29 -4.48
C GLU A 39 0.52 -5.69 -3.04
N GLY A 40 -0.15 -6.84 -2.82
CA GLY A 40 -0.50 -7.28 -1.46
C GLY A 40 -1.33 -6.28 -0.66
N CYS A 41 -2.10 -5.41 -1.31
CA CYS A 41 -2.95 -4.42 -0.64
C CYS A 41 -4.41 -4.83 -0.78
N GLU A 42 -5.09 -5.03 0.34
CA GLU A 42 -6.51 -5.32 0.41
C GLU A 42 -7.32 -4.03 0.50
N THR A 43 -8.60 -4.11 0.16
CA THR A 43 -9.53 -3.01 0.41
C THR A 43 -10.47 -3.46 1.51
N GLN A 44 -10.46 -2.78 2.66
CA GLN A 44 -11.47 -3.03 3.68
C GLN A 44 -12.85 -2.74 3.08
N SER A 45 -13.68 -3.77 2.97
CA SER A 45 -15.07 -3.70 2.48
C SER A 45 -15.98 -3.00 3.47
#